data_AF-A0AAW4MWN5-F1
#
_entry.id   AF-A0AAW4MWN5-F1
#
_cell.length_a   1.000
_cell.length_b   1.000
_cell.length_c   1.000
_cell.angle_alpha   90.00
_cell.angle_beta   90.00
_cell.angle_gamma   90.00
#
_symmetry.space_group_name_H-M   'P 1'
#
loop_
_entity.id
_entity.type
_entity.pdbx_description
1 polymer ?
#
loop_
_entity_poly.entity_id
_entity_poly.type
_entity_poly.pdbx_seq_one_letter_code
_entity_poly.pdbx_strand_id
1 'polypeptide(L)'
;MKKIFLNMAFAFMAMLMLGACSAEEFSGADKSQIPTMEGVNVDWQVDEETNTVTASVSDLKGKYPLWYISWNNAKGDKQSIYSTLPTLSKQFVSAGTYTISLRLGNRNGFSSDEVSKTVTFTKSQVDWSAVTSKLCGTAEKPKVWRIDRKAAGHLGCGPSGSAGTAWWSAAANDKKDFGVYDDRIIFTMGGETGGRYSYNPGEDGKMYVNKGTTIWGTGAAEDFDTDVQKNETSFSLESDFYTPEGANEEVQANYIVLGAQSYFPYISDDSQYNNGKYRIESITATKLELVFDVPGAIAWHFILTSTEDKPDNPDAPEAIVDWDYNSENNLWKPFMGIEPASFFYAPGWAQIDNPKFTYKDGLYTVELPAATSDQWQSQMAFETDLTASLSDTYNFYCVLNSSEDHPGVTVKLTETDEKNEAGETIKKHDDNFFFADRVKLTAGEDYVFKKEGVVLPKNDAHALSLVFDFGGNAANTEVSVGKIYLEKVKK
;
A
#
# COMPACT_ATOMS: atom_id res chain seq x y z
N MET A 1 24.63 86.09 -15.19
CA MET A 1 23.79 85.75 -16.36
C MET A 1 23.67 84.25 -16.64
N LYS A 2 24.71 83.40 -16.55
CA LYS A 2 24.60 81.95 -16.86
C LYS A 2 23.65 81.12 -15.97
N LYS A 3 23.47 81.47 -14.68
CA LYS A 3 22.60 80.71 -13.76
C LYS A 3 21.09 80.98 -13.93
N ILE A 4 20.71 82.14 -14.48
CA ILE A 4 19.29 82.51 -14.66
C ILE A 4 18.70 81.80 -15.89
N PHE A 5 19.46 81.69 -16.98
CA PHE A 5 19.03 80.92 -18.16
C PHE A 5 18.91 79.42 -17.88
N LEU A 6 19.78 78.86 -17.03
CA LEU A 6 19.69 77.46 -16.63
C LEU A 6 18.42 77.20 -15.80
N ASN A 7 18.10 78.09 -14.86
CA ASN A 7 16.91 77.96 -14.03
C ASN A 7 15.61 78.17 -14.82
N MET A 8 15.61 79.04 -15.84
CA MET A 8 14.49 79.19 -16.77
C MET A 8 14.31 77.97 -17.69
N ALA A 9 15.41 77.37 -18.16
CA ALA A 9 15.34 76.15 -18.97
C ALA A 9 14.80 74.95 -18.17
N PHE A 10 15.20 74.82 -16.89
CA PHE A 10 14.64 73.80 -16.00
C PHE A 10 13.16 74.06 -15.66
N ALA A 11 12.74 75.32 -15.51
CA ALA A 11 11.33 75.66 -15.29
C ALA A 11 10.45 75.37 -16.53
N PHE A 12 10.97 75.60 -17.73
CA PHE A 12 10.25 75.26 -18.98
C PHE A 12 10.21 73.74 -19.23
N MET A 13 11.26 73.01 -18.88
CA MET A 13 11.30 71.54 -18.98
C MET A 13 10.41 70.86 -17.93
N ALA A 14 10.26 71.44 -16.73
CA ALA A 14 9.32 70.99 -15.71
C ALA A 14 7.85 71.23 -16.13
N MET A 15 7.57 72.29 -16.88
CA MET A 15 6.22 72.61 -17.36
C MET A 15 5.78 71.69 -18.54
N LEU A 16 6.73 71.20 -19.35
CA LEU A 16 6.46 70.26 -20.45
C LEU A 16 6.27 68.80 -19.99
N MET A 17 6.69 68.44 -18.77
CA MET A 17 6.55 67.09 -18.20
C MET A 17 5.21 66.84 -17.50
N LEU A 18 4.35 67.85 -17.36
CA LEU A 18 3.06 67.74 -16.66
C LEU A 18 1.86 67.48 -17.60
N GLY A 19 2.08 67.37 -18.92
CA GLY A 19 1.03 67.16 -19.92
C GLY A 19 0.89 65.73 -20.48
N ALA A 20 1.73 64.78 -20.07
CA ALA A 20 1.78 63.44 -20.68
C ALA A 20 1.03 62.35 -19.90
N CYS A 21 0.36 62.70 -18.80
CA CYS A 21 -0.57 61.81 -18.11
C CYS A 21 -1.89 62.56 -17.92
N SER A 22 -2.74 62.57 -18.96
CA SER A 22 -4.16 62.56 -18.65
C SER A 22 -4.39 61.31 -17.82
N ALA A 23 -4.91 61.47 -16.59
CA ALA A 23 -5.33 60.32 -15.81
C ALA A 23 -6.27 59.52 -16.70
N GLU A 24 -5.95 58.27 -17.01
CA GLU A 24 -6.94 57.37 -17.58
C GLU A 24 -8.14 57.43 -16.63
N GLU A 25 -9.30 57.90 -17.12
CA GLU A 25 -10.53 57.82 -16.35
C GLU A 25 -10.81 56.33 -16.12
N PHE A 26 -10.46 55.86 -14.93
CA PHE A 26 -10.79 54.52 -14.51
C PHE A 26 -12.31 54.49 -14.28
N SER A 27 -13.08 54.21 -15.33
CA SER A 27 -14.50 53.91 -15.17
C SER A 27 -14.58 52.65 -14.30
N GLY A 28 -15.01 52.81 -13.04
CA GLY A 28 -15.25 51.68 -12.14
C GLY A 28 -16.30 50.73 -12.70
N ALA A 29 -16.53 49.62 -12.01
CA ALA A 29 -17.53 48.63 -12.43
C ALA A 29 -18.94 49.26 -12.57
N ASP A 30 -19.58 49.05 -13.72
CA ASP A 30 -20.96 49.49 -13.98
C ASP A 30 -21.93 48.33 -13.81
N LYS A 31 -22.77 48.39 -12.77
CA LYS A 31 -23.77 47.35 -12.47
C LYS A 31 -24.74 47.09 -13.63
N SER A 32 -25.04 48.09 -14.45
CA SER A 32 -25.95 47.94 -15.59
C SER A 32 -25.33 47.14 -16.75
N GLN A 33 -24.01 46.95 -16.73
CA GLN A 33 -23.25 46.24 -17.75
C GLN A 33 -22.78 44.84 -17.28
N ILE A 34 -23.31 44.33 -16.17
CA ILE A 34 -23.11 42.94 -15.75
C ILE A 34 -23.83 42.01 -16.74
N PRO A 35 -23.20 40.92 -17.22
CA PRO A 35 -23.82 40.04 -18.19
C PRO A 35 -25.02 39.28 -17.59
N THR A 36 -26.04 39.05 -18.41
CA THR A 36 -27.18 38.18 -18.08
C THR A 36 -26.96 36.76 -18.61
N MET A 37 -27.68 35.79 -18.03
CA MET A 37 -27.76 34.40 -18.52
C MET A 37 -28.87 34.19 -19.56
N GLU A 38 -29.62 35.24 -19.92
CA GLU A 38 -30.72 35.16 -20.87
C GLU A 38 -30.21 34.74 -22.26
N GLY A 39 -30.81 33.68 -22.82
CA GLY A 39 -30.44 33.13 -24.13
C GLY A 39 -29.11 32.35 -24.16
N VAL A 40 -28.45 32.16 -23.01
CA VAL A 40 -27.24 31.33 -22.91
C VAL A 40 -27.63 29.86 -22.96
N ASN A 41 -27.23 29.16 -24.02
CA ASN A 41 -27.36 27.72 -24.14
C ASN A 41 -26.02 27.05 -23.83
N VAL A 42 -26.06 26.06 -22.95
CA VAL A 42 -24.93 25.19 -22.65
C VAL A 42 -25.15 23.85 -23.35
N ASP A 43 -24.16 23.41 -24.11
CA ASP A 43 -24.11 22.04 -24.63
C ASP A 43 -23.55 21.12 -23.56
N TRP A 44 -24.31 20.09 -23.19
CA TRP A 44 -23.98 19.17 -22.11
C TRP A 44 -23.84 17.75 -22.64
N GLN A 45 -22.66 17.16 -22.45
CA GLN A 45 -22.39 15.76 -22.71
C GLN A 45 -22.04 15.06 -21.41
N VAL A 46 -22.68 13.91 -21.17
CA VAL A 46 -22.41 13.06 -20.01
C VAL A 46 -22.05 11.68 -20.54
N ASP A 47 -20.86 11.23 -20.21
CA ASP A 47 -20.38 9.88 -20.46
C ASP A 47 -20.40 9.14 -19.12
N GLU A 48 -21.36 8.23 -18.97
CA GLU A 48 -21.54 7.41 -17.78
C GLU A 48 -20.54 6.24 -17.72
N GLU A 49 -19.92 5.86 -18.83
CA GLU A 49 -18.94 4.79 -18.87
C GLU A 49 -17.62 5.25 -18.26
N THR A 50 -17.20 6.48 -18.55
CA THR A 50 -15.97 7.07 -17.99
C THR A 50 -16.22 7.99 -16.80
N ASN A 51 -17.49 8.20 -16.41
CA ASN A 51 -17.94 9.24 -15.49
C ASN A 51 -17.46 10.65 -15.86
N THR A 52 -17.57 11.02 -17.13
CA THR A 52 -17.10 12.33 -17.63
C THR A 52 -18.26 13.26 -17.94
N VAL A 53 -18.22 14.48 -17.42
CA VAL A 53 -19.11 15.57 -17.86
C VAL A 53 -18.31 16.54 -18.71
N THR A 54 -18.78 16.78 -19.93
CA THR A 54 -18.29 17.85 -20.78
C THR A 54 -19.40 18.89 -20.97
N ALA A 55 -19.09 20.15 -20.70
CA ALA A 55 -20.00 21.28 -20.83
C ALA A 55 -19.33 22.38 -21.65
N SER A 56 -20.01 22.91 -22.66
CA SER A 56 -19.46 24.00 -23.47
C SER A 56 -20.45 25.12 -23.69
N VAL A 57 -19.93 26.34 -23.76
CA VAL A 57 -20.70 27.53 -24.07
C VAL A 57 -20.03 28.30 -25.20
N SER A 58 -20.81 28.61 -26.22
CA SER A 58 -20.40 29.42 -27.38
C SER A 58 -20.91 30.87 -27.25
N ASP A 59 -20.33 31.77 -28.04
CA ASP A 59 -20.67 33.21 -28.09
C ASP A 59 -20.38 34.00 -26.79
N LEU A 60 -19.08 34.19 -26.52
CA LEU A 60 -18.55 34.89 -25.35
C LEU A 60 -18.14 36.34 -25.62
N LYS A 61 -18.72 37.03 -26.62
CA LYS A 61 -18.28 38.38 -27.01
C LYS A 61 -18.26 39.36 -25.82
N GLY A 62 -17.06 39.70 -25.34
CA GLY A 62 -16.84 40.58 -24.19
C GLY A 62 -17.17 39.97 -22.82
N LYS A 63 -17.34 38.64 -22.75
CA LYS A 63 -17.67 37.87 -21.56
C LYS A 63 -16.71 36.69 -21.41
N TYR A 64 -16.67 36.06 -20.24
CA TYR A 64 -16.00 34.78 -20.02
C TYR A 64 -16.87 33.89 -19.13
N PRO A 65 -16.83 32.56 -19.30
CA PRO A 65 -17.58 31.65 -18.45
C PRO A 65 -16.90 31.53 -17.10
N LEU A 66 -17.70 31.26 -16.06
CA LEU A 66 -17.26 30.79 -14.77
C LEU A 66 -18.08 29.55 -14.46
N TRP A 67 -17.48 28.39 -14.71
CA TRP A 67 -18.01 27.11 -14.31
C TRP A 67 -17.73 26.88 -12.84
N TYR A 68 -18.72 26.37 -12.11
CA TYR A 68 -18.60 25.93 -10.73
C TYR A 68 -19.10 24.50 -10.63
N ILE A 69 -18.24 23.58 -10.24
CA ILE A 69 -18.61 22.19 -9.97
C ILE A 69 -18.59 22.05 -8.46
N SER A 70 -19.68 21.54 -7.88
CA SER A 70 -19.76 21.27 -6.46
C SER A 70 -20.38 19.92 -6.16
N TRP A 71 -19.92 19.33 -5.07
CA TRP A 71 -20.42 18.09 -4.48
C TRP A 71 -20.12 18.10 -2.98
N ASN A 72 -20.74 17.22 -2.21
CA ASN A 72 -20.36 17.01 -0.82
C ASN A 72 -19.42 15.80 -0.75
N ASN A 73 -18.36 15.88 0.06
CA ASN A 73 -17.57 14.70 0.40
C ASN A 73 -18.37 13.79 1.37
N ALA A 74 -17.81 12.63 1.71
CA ALA A 74 -18.44 11.67 2.61
C ALA A 74 -18.65 12.15 4.07
N LYS A 75 -18.19 13.37 4.42
CA LYS A 75 -18.41 14.01 5.72
C LYS A 75 -19.46 15.13 5.66
N GLY A 76 -20.10 15.32 4.51
CA GLY A 76 -21.01 16.42 4.26
C GLY A 76 -20.33 17.75 3.95
N ASP A 77 -18.99 17.79 3.84
CA ASP A 77 -18.28 19.02 3.51
C ASP A 77 -18.43 19.33 2.04
N LYS A 78 -18.88 20.55 1.74
CA LYS A 78 -18.98 21.04 0.37
C LYS A 78 -17.60 21.17 -0.26
N GLN A 79 -17.39 20.43 -1.32
CA GLN A 79 -16.25 20.53 -2.22
C GLN A 79 -16.64 21.37 -3.44
N SER A 80 -15.67 22.09 -3.99
CA SER A 80 -15.89 22.79 -5.25
C SER A 80 -14.62 23.03 -6.05
N ILE A 81 -14.77 23.04 -7.36
CA ILE A 81 -13.75 23.48 -8.31
C ILE A 81 -14.37 24.45 -9.31
N TYR A 82 -13.54 25.30 -9.91
CA TYR A 82 -13.99 26.26 -10.92
C TYR A 82 -13.13 26.21 -12.18
N SER A 83 -13.70 26.65 -13.30
CA SER A 83 -13.01 26.79 -14.58
C SER A 83 -13.54 28.01 -15.33
N THR A 84 -12.67 28.69 -16.07
CA THR A 84 -13.05 29.80 -16.96
C THR A 84 -12.87 29.47 -18.44
N LEU A 85 -12.62 28.21 -18.75
CA LEU A 85 -12.49 27.75 -20.14
C LEU A 85 -13.86 27.73 -20.83
N PRO A 86 -13.93 28.05 -22.14
CA PRO A 86 -15.16 27.93 -22.93
C PRO A 86 -15.78 26.52 -22.88
N THR A 87 -14.94 25.50 -22.79
CA THR A 87 -15.32 24.11 -22.60
C THR A 87 -14.73 23.59 -21.29
N LEU A 88 -15.59 23.08 -20.43
CA LEU A 88 -15.26 22.28 -19.27
C LEU A 88 -15.32 20.79 -19.66
N SER A 89 -14.30 20.02 -19.33
CA SER A 89 -14.38 18.56 -19.34
C SER A 89 -13.82 18.03 -18.02
N LYS A 90 -14.62 17.26 -17.29
CA LYS A 90 -14.26 16.76 -15.96
C LYS A 90 -14.70 15.31 -15.81
N GLN A 91 -13.73 14.46 -15.50
CA GLN A 91 -13.97 13.09 -15.04
C GLN A 91 -14.19 13.06 -13.51
N PHE A 92 -15.14 12.23 -13.08
CA PHE A 92 -15.49 11.98 -11.69
C PHE A 92 -15.18 10.52 -11.33
N VAL A 93 -14.13 10.32 -10.55
CA VAL A 93 -13.70 8.97 -10.14
C VAL A 93 -14.72 8.36 -9.17
N SER A 94 -15.35 9.16 -8.32
CA SER A 94 -16.34 8.68 -7.36
C SER A 94 -17.75 8.67 -7.94
N ALA A 95 -18.53 7.66 -7.57
CA ALA A 95 -19.99 7.73 -7.61
C ALA A 95 -20.47 8.88 -6.72
N GLY A 96 -21.55 9.51 -7.11
CA GLY A 96 -22.11 10.64 -6.38
C GLY A 96 -22.92 11.58 -7.25
N THR A 97 -23.55 12.55 -6.59
CA THR A 97 -24.31 13.60 -7.25
C THR A 97 -23.45 14.86 -7.35
N TYR A 98 -23.25 15.32 -8.59
CA TYR A 98 -22.45 16.49 -8.91
C TYR A 98 -23.33 17.56 -9.52
N THR A 99 -23.19 18.79 -9.04
CA THR A 99 -23.87 19.95 -9.64
C THR A 99 -22.84 20.82 -10.33
N ILE A 100 -23.02 21.02 -11.63
CA ILE A 100 -22.22 21.90 -12.47
C ILE A 100 -23.07 23.12 -12.81
N SER A 101 -22.62 24.32 -12.43
CA SER A 101 -23.27 25.57 -12.77
C SER A 101 -22.37 26.48 -13.59
N LEU A 102 -22.98 27.32 -14.42
CA LEU A 102 -22.33 28.34 -15.23
C LEU A 102 -22.85 29.71 -14.85
N ARG A 103 -21.92 30.65 -14.63
CA ARG A 103 -22.16 32.09 -14.64
C ARG A 103 -21.32 32.74 -15.74
N LEU A 104 -21.76 33.90 -16.22
CA LEU A 104 -20.94 34.72 -17.13
C LEU A 104 -20.32 35.87 -16.36
N GLY A 105 -19.04 36.15 -16.63
CA GLY A 105 -18.30 37.28 -16.09
C GLY A 105 -17.87 38.26 -17.18
N ASN A 106 -17.70 39.53 -16.82
CA ASN A 106 -16.96 40.52 -17.60
C ASN A 106 -16.24 41.50 -16.65
N ARG A 107 -15.74 42.63 -17.16
CA ARG A 107 -15.06 43.64 -16.33
C ARG A 107 -15.93 44.24 -15.21
N ASN A 108 -17.26 44.15 -15.34
CA ASN A 108 -18.22 44.79 -14.46
C ASN A 108 -18.73 43.84 -13.35
N GLY A 109 -18.50 42.53 -13.47
CA GLY A 109 -18.91 41.52 -12.48
C GLY A 109 -19.38 40.21 -13.10
N PHE A 110 -20.10 39.42 -12.31
CA PHE A 110 -20.69 38.14 -12.69
C PHE A 110 -22.21 38.20 -12.70
N SER A 111 -22.84 37.40 -13.55
CA SER A 111 -24.29 37.24 -13.57
C SER A 111 -24.82 36.84 -12.19
N SER A 112 -25.98 37.42 -11.82
CA SER A 112 -26.72 37.03 -10.61
C SER A 112 -27.33 35.64 -10.75
N ASP A 113 -27.78 35.32 -11.97
CA ASP A 113 -28.36 34.04 -12.33
C ASP A 113 -27.28 33.06 -12.82
N GLU A 114 -27.62 31.77 -12.78
CA GLU A 114 -26.79 30.68 -13.27
C GLU A 114 -27.61 29.64 -14.03
N VAL A 115 -26.97 28.92 -14.94
CA VAL A 115 -27.52 27.71 -15.57
C VAL A 115 -26.81 26.52 -14.93
N SER A 116 -27.56 25.55 -14.40
CA SER A 116 -26.99 24.39 -13.73
C SER A 116 -27.51 23.06 -14.29
N LYS A 117 -26.68 22.02 -14.16
CA LYS A 117 -27.03 20.63 -14.43
C LYS A 117 -26.53 19.77 -13.28
N THR A 118 -27.41 18.91 -12.77
CA THR A 118 -27.08 17.88 -11.79
C THR A 118 -26.91 16.54 -12.52
N VAL A 119 -25.80 15.86 -12.24
CA VAL A 119 -25.47 14.54 -12.80
C VAL A 119 -25.22 13.59 -11.64
N THR A 120 -25.76 12.38 -11.71
CA THR A 120 -25.52 11.33 -10.71
C THR A 120 -24.79 10.19 -11.37
N PHE A 121 -23.57 9.89 -10.91
CA PHE A 121 -22.85 8.67 -11.29
C PHE A 121 -23.09 7.62 -10.22
N THR A 122 -23.58 6.44 -10.60
CA THR A 122 -23.90 5.37 -9.65
C THR A 122 -22.72 4.45 -9.37
N LYS A 123 -21.67 4.50 -10.19
CA LYS A 123 -20.47 3.66 -10.07
C LYS A 123 -19.22 4.51 -9.99
N SER A 124 -18.27 4.11 -9.17
CA SER A 124 -16.94 4.72 -9.17
C SER A 124 -16.07 4.09 -10.25
N GLN A 125 -15.19 4.89 -10.83
CA GLN A 125 -14.07 4.40 -11.63
C GLN A 125 -12.99 3.94 -10.65
N VAL A 126 -12.81 2.62 -10.51
CA VAL A 126 -11.81 2.05 -9.60
C VAL A 126 -10.74 1.33 -10.40
N ASP A 127 -9.49 1.70 -10.18
CA ASP A 127 -8.34 0.95 -10.67
C ASP A 127 -8.13 -0.28 -9.77
N TRP A 128 -8.55 -1.44 -10.27
CA TRP A 128 -8.45 -2.69 -9.53
C TRP A 128 -7.05 -3.31 -9.55
N SER A 129 -6.09 -2.79 -10.33
CA SER A 129 -4.75 -3.39 -10.49
C SER A 129 -4.02 -3.60 -9.16
N ALA A 130 -4.15 -2.64 -8.23
CA ALA A 130 -3.54 -2.72 -6.90
C ALA A 130 -4.20 -3.76 -5.99
N VAL A 131 -5.48 -4.08 -6.20
CA VAL A 131 -6.21 -5.11 -5.46
C VAL A 131 -5.93 -6.47 -6.10
N THR A 132 -6.05 -6.59 -7.42
CA THR A 132 -5.87 -7.85 -8.14
C THR A 132 -4.44 -8.39 -8.02
N SER A 133 -3.43 -7.52 -8.06
CA SER A 133 -2.02 -7.90 -7.83
C SER A 133 -1.74 -8.46 -6.43
N LYS A 134 -2.53 -8.05 -5.43
CA LYS A 134 -2.42 -8.56 -4.06
C LYS A 134 -3.31 -9.78 -3.83
N LEU A 135 -4.51 -9.79 -4.41
CA LEU A 135 -5.53 -10.82 -4.21
C LEU A 135 -5.18 -12.12 -4.95
N CYS A 136 -4.65 -12.00 -6.17
CA CYS A 136 -4.43 -13.13 -7.07
C CYS A 136 -2.93 -13.46 -7.21
N GLY A 137 -2.64 -14.68 -7.65
CA GLY A 137 -1.32 -15.09 -8.14
C GLY A 137 -1.31 -15.21 -9.66
N THR A 138 -0.26 -15.81 -10.22
CA THR A 138 -0.27 -16.18 -11.65
C THR A 138 -0.99 -17.52 -11.85
N ALA A 139 -1.23 -17.90 -13.11
CA ALA A 139 -1.80 -19.21 -13.40
C ALA A 139 -0.88 -20.37 -12.94
N GLU A 140 0.44 -20.16 -13.00
CA GLU A 140 1.47 -21.13 -12.60
C GLU A 140 1.72 -21.14 -11.09
N LYS A 141 1.57 -19.98 -10.43
CA LYS A 141 1.73 -19.80 -8.98
C LYS A 141 0.48 -19.11 -8.43
N PRO A 142 -0.66 -19.83 -8.29
CA PRO A 142 -1.87 -19.24 -7.75
C PRO A 142 -1.65 -18.81 -6.30
N LYS A 143 -2.20 -17.65 -5.93
CA LYS A 143 -2.21 -17.22 -4.53
C LYS A 143 -3.33 -17.93 -3.81
N VAL A 144 -2.95 -18.67 -2.78
CA VAL A 144 -3.87 -19.45 -1.95
C VAL A 144 -4.08 -18.71 -0.65
N TRP A 145 -5.33 -18.56 -0.23
CA TRP A 145 -5.73 -17.94 1.02
C TRP A 145 -6.37 -18.96 1.95
N ARG A 146 -6.22 -18.77 3.25
CA ARG A 146 -6.96 -19.49 4.30
C ARG A 146 -7.27 -18.56 5.46
N ILE A 147 -8.11 -18.99 6.39
CA ILE A 147 -8.35 -18.25 7.63
C ILE A 147 -7.04 -18.15 8.43
N ASP A 148 -6.70 -16.93 8.87
CA ASP A 148 -5.51 -16.67 9.67
C ASP A 148 -5.76 -17.07 11.13
N ARG A 149 -5.60 -18.35 11.44
CA ARG A 149 -5.85 -18.88 12.79
C ARG A 149 -5.06 -18.18 13.90
N LYS A 150 -3.92 -17.54 13.58
CA LYS A 150 -3.05 -16.86 14.54
C LYS A 150 -3.51 -15.43 14.81
N ALA A 151 -4.17 -14.79 13.85
CA ALA A 151 -4.71 -13.45 14.03
C ALA A 151 -5.83 -13.46 15.09
N ALA A 152 -5.71 -12.57 16.08
CA ALA A 152 -6.81 -12.31 16.99
C ALA A 152 -7.99 -11.68 16.23
N GLY A 153 -9.19 -12.21 16.44
CA GLY A 153 -10.41 -11.79 15.75
C GLY A 153 -10.50 -12.26 14.31
N HIS A 154 -9.75 -13.29 13.91
CA HIS A 154 -9.80 -13.84 12.54
C HIS A 154 -11.18 -14.32 12.11
N LEU A 155 -12.03 -14.68 13.09
CA LEU A 155 -13.47 -14.80 12.91
C LEU A 155 -14.14 -13.92 13.96
N GLY A 156 -15.20 -13.22 13.59
CA GLY A 156 -15.94 -12.37 14.52
C GLY A 156 -17.35 -12.08 14.05
N CYS A 157 -18.16 -11.56 14.95
CA CYS A 157 -19.39 -10.88 14.58
C CYS A 157 -19.69 -9.64 15.41
N GLY A 158 -20.51 -8.75 14.84
CA GLY A 158 -20.93 -7.51 15.45
C GLY A 158 -22.15 -6.89 14.77
N PRO A 159 -22.52 -5.66 15.16
CA PRO A 159 -23.62 -4.93 14.55
C PRO A 159 -23.44 -4.76 13.04
N SER A 160 -24.52 -4.78 12.27
CA SER A 160 -24.50 -4.41 10.85
C SER A 160 -23.93 -3.00 10.66
N GLY A 161 -23.15 -2.81 9.59
CA GLY A 161 -22.42 -1.59 9.28
C GLY A 161 -21.10 -1.42 10.05
N SER A 162 -20.76 -2.33 10.97
CA SER A 162 -19.52 -2.27 11.75
C SER A 162 -18.40 -3.11 11.12
N ALA A 163 -17.24 -3.17 11.79
CA ALA A 163 -16.16 -4.09 11.44
C ALA A 163 -16.47 -5.57 11.78
N GLY A 164 -17.58 -5.85 12.49
CA GLY A 164 -18.01 -7.22 12.76
C GLY A 164 -17.24 -7.95 13.86
N THR A 165 -16.74 -7.26 14.90
CA THR A 165 -15.94 -7.89 15.97
C THR A 165 -16.41 -7.57 17.39
N ALA A 166 -17.50 -6.80 17.54
CA ALA A 166 -17.92 -6.24 18.83
C ALA A 166 -18.73 -7.21 19.71
N TRP A 167 -19.45 -8.18 19.13
CA TRP A 167 -20.25 -9.15 19.88
C TRP A 167 -19.48 -10.43 20.18
N TRP A 168 -18.68 -10.87 19.21
CA TRP A 168 -17.79 -12.01 19.36
C TRP A 168 -16.56 -11.84 18.48
N SER A 169 -15.42 -12.33 18.96
CA SER A 169 -14.13 -12.28 18.29
C SER A 169 -13.32 -13.48 18.74
N ALA A 170 -12.91 -14.32 17.80
CA ALA A 170 -12.14 -15.54 18.06
C ALA A 170 -10.72 -15.19 18.53
N ALA A 171 -10.28 -15.73 19.66
CA ALA A 171 -8.86 -15.74 20.00
C ALA A 171 -8.08 -16.68 19.06
N ALA A 172 -6.76 -16.55 19.07
CA ALA A 172 -5.90 -17.36 18.21
C ALA A 172 -6.15 -18.87 18.45
N ASN A 173 -6.33 -19.61 17.35
CA ASN A 173 -6.60 -21.05 17.31
C ASN A 173 -7.93 -21.51 17.97
N ASP A 174 -8.89 -20.61 18.21
CA ASP A 174 -10.19 -20.93 18.84
C ASP A 174 -11.04 -21.95 18.08
N LYS A 175 -10.72 -22.23 16.82
CA LYS A 175 -11.44 -23.19 15.95
C LYS A 175 -10.56 -24.35 15.49
N LYS A 176 -9.51 -24.68 16.23
CA LYS A 176 -8.55 -25.74 15.89
C LYS A 176 -9.15 -27.14 15.75
N ASP A 177 -10.31 -27.37 16.36
CA ASP A 177 -11.00 -28.67 16.37
C ASP A 177 -12.07 -28.76 15.25
N PHE A 178 -12.14 -27.76 14.36
CA PHE A 178 -13.06 -27.67 13.23
C PHE A 178 -12.29 -27.54 11.89
N GLY A 179 -12.93 -27.87 10.77
CA GLY A 179 -12.31 -27.85 9.42
C GLY A 179 -11.99 -26.46 8.84
N VAL A 180 -12.22 -25.38 9.58
CA VAL A 180 -12.08 -24.01 9.05
C VAL A 180 -10.64 -23.60 8.70
N TYR A 181 -9.62 -24.23 9.30
CA TYR A 181 -8.21 -23.80 9.16
C TYR A 181 -7.43 -24.49 8.05
N ASP A 182 -7.81 -25.71 7.63
CA ASP A 182 -7.18 -26.38 6.48
C ASP A 182 -7.86 -26.05 5.14
N ASP A 183 -9.01 -25.39 5.18
CA ASP A 183 -9.66 -24.82 4.00
C ASP A 183 -8.76 -23.86 3.22
N ARG A 184 -8.85 -23.92 1.90
CA ARG A 184 -8.09 -23.09 0.95
C ARG A 184 -9.02 -22.44 -0.06
N ILE A 185 -8.83 -21.14 -0.29
CA ILE A 185 -9.54 -20.39 -1.33
C ILE A 185 -8.57 -19.72 -2.29
N ILE A 186 -8.94 -19.64 -3.56
CA ILE A 186 -8.12 -19.06 -4.63
C ILE A 186 -8.99 -18.16 -5.49
N PHE A 187 -8.47 -16.96 -5.76
CA PHE A 187 -9.02 -16.02 -6.73
C PHE A 187 -8.14 -16.04 -7.98
N THR A 188 -8.73 -16.34 -9.14
CA THR A 188 -8.02 -16.29 -10.44
C THR A 188 -8.72 -15.31 -11.37
N MET A 189 -8.04 -14.23 -11.76
CA MET A 189 -8.59 -13.27 -12.71
C MET A 189 -8.88 -13.92 -14.07
N GLY A 190 -10.07 -13.65 -14.61
CA GLY A 190 -10.46 -14.00 -15.99
C GLY A 190 -10.74 -12.77 -16.86
N GLY A 191 -10.71 -11.58 -16.25
CA GLY A 191 -10.90 -10.26 -16.87
C GLY A 191 -10.39 -9.16 -15.93
N GLU A 192 -10.86 -7.93 -16.11
CA GLU A 192 -10.39 -6.78 -15.31
C GLU A 192 -11.01 -6.73 -13.91
N THR A 193 -12.28 -7.14 -13.78
CA THR A 193 -13.08 -6.96 -12.56
C THR A 193 -13.59 -8.28 -11.99
N GLY A 194 -13.03 -9.42 -12.40
CA GLY A 194 -13.46 -10.71 -11.87
C GLY A 194 -12.87 -11.90 -12.59
N GLY A 195 -13.31 -13.07 -12.16
CA GLY A 195 -12.84 -14.34 -12.70
C GLY A 195 -13.38 -15.52 -11.91
N ARG A 196 -12.51 -16.49 -11.68
CA ARG A 196 -12.83 -17.78 -11.08
C ARG A 196 -12.49 -17.80 -9.60
N TYR A 197 -13.39 -18.33 -8.80
CA TYR A 197 -13.20 -18.58 -7.39
C TYR A 197 -13.16 -20.09 -7.16
N SER A 198 -12.10 -20.59 -6.52
CA SER A 198 -11.97 -22.01 -6.19
C SER A 198 -11.86 -22.16 -4.67
N TYR A 199 -12.63 -23.09 -4.11
CA TYR A 199 -12.61 -23.50 -2.71
C TYR A 199 -12.21 -24.98 -2.61
N ASN A 200 -11.36 -25.28 -1.63
CA ASN A 200 -10.91 -26.64 -1.30
C ASN A 200 -11.03 -26.88 0.21
N PRO A 201 -11.82 -27.87 0.65
CA PRO A 201 -12.07 -28.15 2.08
C PRO A 201 -10.94 -28.91 2.77
N GLY A 202 -9.69 -28.58 2.43
CA GLY A 202 -8.53 -29.24 3.02
C GLY A 202 -8.46 -30.76 2.86
N GLU A 203 -7.80 -31.41 3.81
CA GLU A 203 -7.64 -32.88 3.85
C GLU A 203 -8.81 -33.56 4.55
N ASP A 204 -9.47 -32.86 5.48
CA ASP A 204 -10.57 -33.41 6.25
C ASP A 204 -11.90 -33.44 5.49
N GLY A 205 -12.00 -32.65 4.41
CA GLY A 205 -13.18 -32.56 3.56
C GLY A 205 -14.34 -31.81 4.21
N LYS A 206 -14.09 -30.94 5.19
CA LYS A 206 -15.11 -30.27 6.01
C LYS A 206 -15.15 -28.77 5.74
N MET A 207 -16.31 -28.20 6.00
CA MET A 207 -16.54 -26.76 6.01
C MET A 207 -17.25 -26.40 7.31
N TYR A 208 -16.82 -25.32 7.95
CA TYR A 208 -17.45 -24.85 9.19
C TYR A 208 -18.71 -24.02 8.89
N VAL A 209 -19.79 -24.26 9.64
CA VAL A 209 -21.10 -23.67 9.37
C VAL A 209 -21.77 -23.17 10.64
N ASN A 210 -22.36 -21.97 10.55
CA ASN A 210 -23.15 -21.40 11.62
C ASN A 210 -24.49 -22.14 11.79
N LYS A 211 -24.86 -22.38 13.04
CA LYS A 211 -26.12 -23.07 13.38
C LYS A 211 -27.38 -22.34 12.92
N GLY A 212 -27.30 -21.03 12.72
CA GLY A 212 -28.41 -20.19 12.26
C GLY A 212 -28.74 -20.34 10.78
N THR A 213 -27.89 -20.99 10.00
CA THR A 213 -28.16 -21.29 8.59
C THR A 213 -29.33 -22.25 8.45
N THR A 214 -30.19 -22.08 7.44
CA THR A 214 -31.28 -23.02 7.19
C THR A 214 -30.87 -24.14 6.25
N ILE A 215 -29.84 -23.91 5.42
CA ILE A 215 -29.35 -24.90 4.43
C ILE A 215 -28.72 -26.11 5.13
N TRP A 216 -27.92 -25.88 6.17
CA TRP A 216 -27.28 -26.95 6.95
C TRP A 216 -27.67 -26.93 8.43
N GLY A 217 -27.81 -25.75 9.03
CA GLY A 217 -27.97 -25.59 10.48
C GLY A 217 -29.34 -25.91 11.07
N THR A 218 -30.32 -26.32 10.26
CA THR A 218 -31.67 -26.63 10.76
C THR A 218 -31.63 -27.70 11.86
N GLY A 219 -31.89 -27.28 13.10
CA GLY A 219 -31.91 -28.16 14.28
C GLY A 219 -30.56 -28.33 14.99
N ALA A 220 -29.51 -27.64 14.55
CA ALA A 220 -28.20 -27.64 15.21
C ALA A 220 -28.23 -26.81 16.51
N ALA A 221 -27.60 -27.34 17.56
CA ALA A 221 -27.51 -26.65 18.85
C ALA A 221 -26.37 -25.62 18.88
N GLU A 222 -25.28 -25.92 18.17
CA GLU A 222 -24.07 -25.10 18.05
C GLU A 222 -23.55 -25.17 16.61
N ASP A 223 -22.65 -24.26 16.27
CA ASP A 223 -21.92 -24.25 14.99
C ASP A 223 -21.11 -25.55 14.83
N PHE A 224 -21.00 -26.06 13.61
CA PHE A 224 -20.55 -27.42 13.34
C PHE A 224 -19.87 -27.56 11.98
N ASP A 225 -19.14 -28.67 11.78
CA ASP A 225 -18.58 -29.04 10.49
C ASP A 225 -19.57 -29.86 9.67
N THR A 226 -19.64 -29.57 8.39
CA THR A 226 -20.33 -30.40 7.40
C THR A 226 -19.36 -30.91 6.35
N ASP A 227 -19.55 -32.16 5.91
CA ASP A 227 -18.76 -32.71 4.81
C ASP A 227 -19.14 -32.01 3.50
N VAL A 228 -18.13 -31.54 2.77
CA VAL A 228 -18.28 -30.91 1.46
C VAL A 228 -17.24 -31.46 0.48
N GLN A 229 -17.25 -30.95 -0.74
CA GLN A 229 -16.24 -31.23 -1.76
C GLN A 229 -15.66 -29.91 -2.27
N LYS A 230 -14.59 -30.00 -3.04
CA LYS A 230 -14.07 -28.85 -3.79
C LYS A 230 -15.20 -28.18 -4.57
N ASN A 231 -15.23 -26.87 -4.55
CA ASN A 231 -16.25 -26.06 -5.22
C ASN A 231 -15.55 -24.99 -6.07
N GLU A 232 -16.14 -24.69 -7.22
CA GLU A 232 -15.63 -23.67 -8.12
C GLU A 232 -16.80 -22.86 -8.67
N THR A 233 -16.68 -21.54 -8.57
CA THR A 233 -17.67 -20.57 -9.02
C THR A 233 -16.95 -19.35 -9.61
N SER A 234 -17.63 -18.21 -9.70
CA SER A 234 -17.04 -16.93 -10.09
C SER A 234 -16.82 -16.01 -8.90
N PHE A 235 -15.99 -14.99 -9.09
CA PHE A 235 -16.03 -13.79 -8.26
C PHE A 235 -15.97 -12.53 -9.12
N SER A 236 -16.48 -11.42 -8.60
CA SER A 236 -16.31 -10.07 -9.12
C SER A 236 -15.77 -9.11 -8.06
N LEU A 237 -15.10 -8.06 -8.51
CA LEU A 237 -14.72 -6.90 -7.74
C LEU A 237 -15.70 -5.78 -8.05
N GLU A 238 -16.31 -5.24 -7.01
CA GLU A 238 -17.36 -4.23 -7.13
C GLU A 238 -17.11 -3.10 -6.16
N SER A 239 -17.51 -1.89 -6.52
CA SER A 239 -17.62 -0.77 -5.59
C SER A 239 -19.09 -0.49 -5.37
N ASP A 240 -19.49 -0.44 -4.11
CA ASP A 240 -20.88 -0.20 -3.72
C ASP A 240 -20.95 0.56 -2.40
N PHE A 241 -22.15 0.91 -1.98
CA PHE A 241 -22.43 1.65 -0.77
C PHE A 241 -22.80 0.72 0.39
N TYR A 242 -22.46 1.11 1.60
CA TYR A 242 -23.04 0.55 2.83
C TYR A 242 -23.31 1.67 3.83
N THR A 243 -24.18 1.41 4.79
CA THR A 243 -24.42 2.32 5.92
C THR A 243 -23.54 1.88 7.09
N PRO A 244 -22.55 2.69 7.53
CA PRO A 244 -21.79 2.39 8.72
C PRO A 244 -22.68 2.34 9.97
N GLU A 245 -22.26 1.58 10.98
CA GLU A 245 -22.99 1.50 12.24
C GLU A 245 -23.21 2.91 12.84
N GLY A 246 -24.46 3.26 13.10
CA GLY A 246 -24.84 4.57 13.66
C GLY A 246 -24.80 5.75 12.68
N ALA A 247 -24.52 5.52 11.40
CA ALA A 247 -24.59 6.54 10.35
C ALA A 247 -26.01 6.65 9.74
N ASN A 248 -26.32 7.83 9.20
CA ASN A 248 -27.56 8.10 8.45
C ASN A 248 -27.33 8.21 6.94
N GLU A 249 -26.08 8.16 6.49
CA GLU A 249 -25.69 8.26 5.10
C GLU A 249 -24.82 7.06 4.74
N GLU A 250 -24.91 6.65 3.48
CA GLU A 250 -24.10 5.56 2.98
C GLU A 250 -22.70 6.04 2.60
N VAL A 251 -21.71 5.17 2.78
CA VAL A 251 -20.34 5.39 2.33
C VAL A 251 -19.95 4.31 1.35
N GLN A 252 -19.10 4.67 0.40
CA GLN A 252 -18.60 3.73 -0.58
C GLN A 252 -17.55 2.79 0.03
N ALA A 253 -17.60 1.54 -0.38
CA ALA A 253 -16.55 0.55 -0.14
C ALA A 253 -16.34 -0.34 -1.36
N ASN A 254 -15.24 -1.08 -1.32
CA ASN A 254 -14.92 -2.09 -2.32
C ASN A 254 -15.27 -3.47 -1.79
N TYR A 255 -15.70 -4.34 -2.70
CA TYR A 255 -16.24 -5.65 -2.38
C TYR A 255 -15.62 -6.73 -3.25
N ILE A 256 -15.46 -7.91 -2.65
CA ILE A 256 -15.40 -9.18 -3.37
C ILE A 256 -16.81 -9.76 -3.34
N VAL A 257 -17.38 -10.05 -4.50
CA VAL A 257 -18.69 -10.71 -4.62
C VAL A 257 -18.47 -12.10 -5.19
N LEU A 258 -18.88 -13.12 -4.44
CA LEU A 258 -18.81 -14.51 -4.89
C LEU A 258 -20.08 -14.88 -5.65
N GLY A 259 -19.91 -15.72 -6.67
CA GLY A 259 -21.03 -16.31 -7.40
C GLY A 259 -21.89 -17.19 -6.49
N ALA A 260 -23.10 -17.48 -6.96
CA ALA A 260 -24.03 -18.27 -6.17
C ALA A 260 -23.51 -19.67 -5.85
N GLN A 261 -23.88 -20.16 -4.66
CA GLN A 261 -23.50 -21.47 -4.14
C GLN A 261 -22.00 -21.64 -3.92
N SER A 262 -21.33 -20.54 -3.56
CA SER A 262 -19.92 -20.53 -3.18
C SER A 262 -19.74 -21.05 -1.76
N TYR A 263 -18.91 -22.09 -1.60
CA TYR A 263 -18.38 -22.44 -0.29
C TYR A 263 -17.35 -21.40 0.17
N PHE A 264 -17.21 -21.26 1.48
CA PHE A 264 -16.28 -20.36 2.14
C PHE A 264 -15.87 -21.01 3.47
N PRO A 265 -14.65 -20.77 4.00
CA PRO A 265 -14.18 -21.47 5.20
C PRO A 265 -15.12 -21.45 6.41
N TYR A 266 -15.91 -20.38 6.54
CA TYR A 266 -17.02 -20.32 7.48
C TYR A 266 -18.26 -19.73 6.80
N ILE A 267 -19.32 -20.54 6.68
CA ILE A 267 -20.63 -20.09 6.21
C ILE A 267 -21.47 -19.66 7.42
N SER A 268 -21.61 -18.35 7.54
CA SER A 268 -22.27 -17.64 8.64
C SER A 268 -23.75 -17.35 8.41
N ASP A 269 -24.21 -17.33 7.16
CA ASP A 269 -25.61 -17.08 6.77
C ASP A 269 -25.93 -17.70 5.40
N ASP A 270 -27.20 -18.05 5.14
CA ASP A 270 -27.62 -18.60 3.84
C ASP A 270 -27.38 -17.63 2.68
N SER A 271 -27.49 -16.32 2.92
CA SER A 271 -27.22 -15.29 1.91
C SER A 271 -25.74 -15.22 1.53
N GLN A 272 -24.83 -15.59 2.45
CA GLN A 272 -23.40 -15.70 2.16
C GLN A 272 -23.11 -16.81 1.14
N TYR A 273 -23.75 -17.97 1.32
CA TYR A 273 -23.63 -19.07 0.38
C TYR A 273 -24.27 -18.75 -0.97
N ASN A 274 -25.42 -18.06 -0.96
CA ASN A 274 -26.18 -17.83 -2.18
C ASN A 274 -25.63 -16.70 -3.06
N ASN A 275 -24.98 -15.67 -2.54
CA ASN A 275 -24.26 -14.61 -3.27
C ASN A 275 -23.45 -13.75 -2.27
N GLY A 276 -22.42 -14.33 -1.64
CA GLY A 276 -21.66 -13.64 -0.60
C GLY A 276 -20.98 -12.36 -1.09
N LYS A 277 -21.31 -11.23 -0.48
CA LYS A 277 -20.72 -9.91 -0.76
C LYS A 277 -19.90 -9.44 0.41
N TYR A 278 -18.58 -9.42 0.23
CA TYR A 278 -17.61 -9.17 1.27
C TYR A 278 -16.96 -7.81 1.09
N ARG A 279 -17.20 -6.89 2.01
CA ARG A 279 -16.51 -5.60 2.07
C ARG A 279 -15.04 -5.85 2.36
N ILE A 280 -14.16 -5.25 1.57
CA ILE A 280 -12.71 -5.33 1.74
C ILE A 280 -12.29 -4.24 2.72
N GLU A 281 -11.91 -4.62 3.94
CA GLU A 281 -11.39 -3.69 4.95
C GLU A 281 -9.90 -3.43 4.75
N SER A 282 -9.15 -4.49 4.40
CA SER A 282 -7.71 -4.40 4.18
C SER A 282 -7.22 -5.50 3.24
N ILE A 283 -6.24 -5.17 2.41
CA ILE A 283 -5.54 -6.14 1.56
C ILE A 283 -4.06 -5.79 1.44
N THR A 284 -3.20 -6.73 1.82
CA THR A 284 -1.74 -6.68 1.67
C THR A 284 -1.26 -7.86 0.83
N ALA A 285 0.05 -8.05 0.69
CA ALA A 285 0.60 -9.20 -0.02
C ALA A 285 0.18 -10.54 0.63
N THR A 286 -0.03 -10.55 1.95
CA THR A 286 -0.25 -11.77 2.75
C THR A 286 -1.47 -11.72 3.65
N LYS A 287 -2.12 -10.56 3.84
CA LYS A 287 -3.34 -10.41 4.67
C LYS A 287 -4.52 -9.94 3.83
N LEU A 288 -5.68 -10.53 4.07
CA LEU A 288 -6.96 -10.12 3.49
C LEU A 288 -8.00 -10.05 4.62
N GLU A 289 -8.60 -8.89 4.82
CA GLU A 289 -9.59 -8.63 5.87
C GLU A 289 -10.92 -8.29 5.23
N LEU A 290 -11.95 -9.07 5.56
CA LEU A 290 -13.25 -9.07 4.92
C LEU A 290 -14.36 -8.93 5.95
N VAL A 291 -15.42 -8.22 5.57
CA VAL A 291 -16.67 -8.18 6.32
C VAL A 291 -17.83 -8.60 5.42
N PHE A 292 -18.55 -9.64 5.81
CA PHE A 292 -19.83 -10.00 5.21
C PHE A 292 -20.96 -9.42 6.06
N ASP A 293 -21.73 -8.51 5.49
CA ASP A 293 -22.81 -7.82 6.20
C ASP A 293 -24.18 -8.38 5.79
N VAL A 294 -25.01 -8.71 6.77
CA VAL A 294 -26.44 -8.95 6.61
C VAL A 294 -27.14 -7.65 7.07
N PRO A 295 -27.57 -6.79 6.14
CA PRO A 295 -28.00 -5.43 6.46
C PRO A 295 -29.09 -5.39 7.53
N GLY A 296 -28.87 -4.58 8.57
CA GLY A 296 -29.78 -4.42 9.70
C GLY A 296 -29.81 -5.58 10.69
N ALA A 297 -29.00 -6.64 10.48
CA ALA A 297 -28.92 -7.79 11.36
C ALA A 297 -27.54 -7.95 12.00
N ILE A 298 -26.52 -8.28 11.21
CA ILE A 298 -25.21 -8.71 11.72
C ILE A 298 -24.11 -8.50 10.68
N ALA A 299 -22.94 -8.08 11.12
CA ALA A 299 -21.71 -8.08 10.33
C ALA A 299 -20.80 -9.21 10.82
N TRP A 300 -20.34 -10.04 9.89
CA TRP A 300 -19.41 -11.15 10.11
C TRP A 300 -18.02 -10.77 9.60
N HIS A 301 -17.00 -11.02 10.41
CA HIS A 301 -15.63 -10.62 10.14
C HIS A 301 -14.75 -11.84 9.82
N PHE A 302 -13.84 -11.68 8.86
CA PHE A 302 -12.89 -12.70 8.46
C PHE A 302 -11.51 -12.09 8.20
N ILE A 303 -10.47 -12.67 8.82
CA ILE A 303 -9.07 -12.41 8.48
C ILE A 303 -8.50 -13.66 7.82
N LEU A 304 -7.97 -13.47 6.62
CA LEU A 304 -7.31 -14.51 5.84
C LEU A 304 -5.84 -14.18 5.64
N THR A 305 -5.03 -15.22 5.54
CA THR A 305 -3.61 -15.15 5.20
C THR A 305 -3.29 -15.99 3.97
N SER A 306 -2.30 -15.54 3.19
CA SER A 306 -1.71 -16.32 2.09
C SER A 306 -0.37 -16.96 2.43
N THR A 307 0.13 -16.82 3.66
CA THR A 307 1.28 -17.59 4.15
C THR A 307 0.87 -19.04 4.37
N GLU A 308 1.75 -20.04 4.38
CA GLU A 308 1.39 -21.44 4.74
C GLU A 308 1.45 -21.69 6.26
N ASP A 309 0.61 -22.59 6.76
CA ASP A 309 0.64 -22.97 8.18
C ASP A 309 1.75 -24.00 8.30
N LYS A 310 2.96 -23.54 8.56
CA LYS A 310 4.01 -24.47 9.00
C LYS A 310 3.58 -25.03 10.36
N PRO A 311 3.76 -26.34 10.63
CA PRO A 311 3.60 -26.86 11.99
C PRO A 311 4.40 -25.95 12.91
N ASP A 312 3.79 -25.52 14.01
CA ASP A 312 4.42 -24.60 14.96
C ASP A 312 5.82 -25.15 15.21
N ASN A 313 6.82 -24.45 14.67
CA ASN A 313 8.19 -24.68 15.04
C ASN A 313 8.36 -23.85 16.31
N PRO A 314 8.24 -24.43 17.51
CA PRO A 314 8.40 -23.69 18.76
C PRO A 314 9.78 -23.03 18.89
N ASP A 315 10.72 -23.35 17.99
CA ASP A 315 12.06 -22.78 17.92
C ASP A 315 12.22 -21.67 16.85
N ALA A 316 11.17 -21.33 16.09
CA ALA A 316 11.21 -20.14 15.22
C ALA A 316 10.82 -18.91 16.06
N PRO A 317 11.77 -18.01 16.39
CA PRO A 317 11.43 -16.81 17.16
C PRO A 317 10.43 -15.96 16.34
N GLU A 318 9.31 -15.58 16.96
CA GLU A 318 8.50 -14.47 16.44
C GLU A 318 9.41 -13.24 16.27
N ALA A 319 9.28 -12.55 15.14
CA ALA A 319 10.01 -11.33 14.83
C ALA A 319 9.60 -10.19 15.77
N ILE A 320 10.13 -10.18 17.00
CA ILE A 320 9.94 -9.09 17.95
C ILE A 320 11.01 -8.03 17.66
N VAL A 321 10.58 -6.88 17.13
CA VAL A 321 11.43 -5.69 16.93
C VAL A 321 11.36 -4.84 18.19
N ASP A 322 12.21 -5.12 19.17
CA ASP A 322 12.23 -4.44 20.47
C ASP A 322 13.24 -3.29 20.57
N TRP A 323 14.16 -3.17 19.61
CA TRP A 323 15.16 -2.10 19.58
C TRP A 323 14.77 -0.96 18.64
N ASP A 324 14.82 0.28 19.16
CA ASP A 324 14.54 1.47 18.38
C ASP A 324 15.62 1.70 17.33
N TYR A 325 15.33 1.23 16.11
CA TYR A 325 16.10 1.44 14.90
C TYR A 325 16.56 2.90 14.70
N ASN A 326 15.73 3.88 15.08
CA ASN A 326 16.00 5.29 14.85
C ASN A 326 16.88 5.91 15.95
N SER A 327 17.20 5.16 17.01
CA SER A 327 18.00 5.60 18.14
C SER A 327 19.33 6.22 17.70
N GLU A 328 19.74 7.27 18.41
CA GLU A 328 21.04 7.93 18.22
C GLU A 328 22.21 7.01 18.60
N ASN A 329 21.98 5.93 19.35
CA ASN A 329 23.02 4.96 19.68
C ASN A 329 23.32 3.99 18.51
N ASN A 330 22.53 4.00 17.43
CA ASN A 330 22.77 3.15 16.27
C ASN A 330 24.04 3.61 15.51
N LEU A 331 25.15 2.92 15.75
CA LEU A 331 26.44 3.14 15.09
C LEU A 331 26.40 2.85 13.58
N TRP A 332 25.43 2.06 13.10
CA TRP A 332 25.25 1.79 11.67
C TRP A 332 24.53 2.93 10.93
N LYS A 333 23.86 3.84 11.65
CA LYS A 333 23.04 4.90 11.08
C LYS A 333 23.74 5.77 10.00
N PRO A 334 25.03 6.13 10.13
CA PRO A 334 25.74 6.90 9.10
C PRO A 334 25.97 6.13 7.79
N PHE A 335 25.91 4.80 7.83
CA PHE A 335 26.19 3.91 6.70
C PHE A 335 24.92 3.40 6.00
N MET A 336 23.76 3.93 6.37
CA MET A 336 22.51 3.51 5.78
C MET A 336 22.36 4.01 4.36
N GLY A 337 22.14 3.08 3.42
CA GLY A 337 21.99 3.41 2.00
C GLY A 337 23.30 3.54 1.24
N ILE A 338 24.45 3.18 1.84
CA ILE A 338 25.68 3.02 1.06
C ILE A 338 25.52 1.89 0.04
N GLU A 339 26.21 2.00 -1.09
CA GLU A 339 26.28 0.92 -2.06
C GLU A 339 27.16 -0.22 -1.50
N PRO A 340 26.83 -1.50 -1.79
CA PRO A 340 27.71 -2.62 -1.49
C PRO A 340 29.07 -2.44 -2.15
N ALA A 341 30.14 -2.61 -1.37
CA ALA A 341 31.52 -2.50 -1.84
C ALA A 341 31.88 -3.64 -2.82
N SER A 342 31.26 -4.81 -2.64
CA SER A 342 31.45 -5.93 -3.57
C SER A 342 30.26 -6.89 -3.58
N PHE A 343 30.16 -7.61 -4.70
CA PHE A 343 29.29 -8.77 -4.88
C PHE A 343 30.12 -9.95 -5.38
N PHE A 344 29.76 -11.15 -4.93
CA PHE A 344 30.27 -12.40 -5.48
C PHE A 344 29.12 -13.37 -5.69
N TYR A 345 28.59 -13.40 -6.91
CA TYR A 345 27.46 -14.25 -7.29
C TYR A 345 27.92 -15.29 -8.29
N ALA A 346 28.00 -16.55 -7.84
CA ALA A 346 28.73 -17.60 -8.54
C ALA A 346 28.05 -18.98 -8.41
N PRO A 347 26.94 -19.22 -9.12
CA PRO A 347 26.35 -20.55 -9.24
C PRO A 347 27.40 -21.58 -9.67
N GLY A 348 27.59 -22.64 -8.88
CA GLY A 348 28.62 -23.65 -9.16
C GLY A 348 30.05 -23.08 -9.16
N TRP A 349 30.30 -22.00 -8.41
CA TRP A 349 31.58 -21.31 -8.30
C TRP A 349 32.07 -20.60 -9.57
N ALA A 350 31.22 -20.48 -10.59
CA ALA A 350 31.48 -19.65 -11.76
C ALA A 350 30.78 -18.29 -11.60
N GLN A 351 31.53 -17.22 -11.38
CA GLN A 351 30.96 -15.90 -11.18
C GLN A 351 30.18 -15.44 -12.41
N ILE A 352 28.97 -14.94 -12.16
CA ILE A 352 28.08 -14.32 -13.13
C ILE A 352 27.93 -12.83 -12.82
N ASP A 353 27.12 -12.12 -13.62
CA ASP A 353 26.79 -10.73 -13.38
C ASP A 353 26.23 -10.52 -11.96
N ASN A 354 26.61 -9.41 -11.34
CA ASN A 354 26.16 -9.06 -10.00
C ASN A 354 24.62 -8.97 -9.95
N PRO A 355 23.99 -9.42 -8.86
CA PRO A 355 22.56 -9.27 -8.68
C PRO A 355 22.17 -7.79 -8.65
N LYS A 356 20.97 -7.49 -9.15
CA LYS A 356 20.42 -6.14 -9.02
C LYS A 356 20.04 -5.90 -7.57
N PHE A 357 20.26 -4.69 -7.08
CA PHE A 357 19.75 -4.28 -5.79
C PHE A 357 19.14 -2.88 -5.86
N THR A 358 18.22 -2.61 -4.94
CA THR A 358 17.70 -1.27 -4.69
C THR A 358 17.80 -0.94 -3.21
N TYR A 359 17.91 0.34 -2.89
CA TYR A 359 17.76 0.85 -1.53
C TYR A 359 16.69 1.92 -1.52
N LYS A 360 15.63 1.71 -0.71
CA LYS A 360 14.54 2.67 -0.56
C LYS A 360 13.97 2.57 0.86
N ASP A 361 13.73 3.73 1.48
CA ASP A 361 13.07 3.84 2.79
C ASP A 361 13.69 2.96 3.91
N GLY A 362 15.02 2.77 3.88
CA GLY A 362 15.73 1.97 4.89
C GLY A 362 15.77 0.46 4.63
N LEU A 363 15.37 0.02 3.44
CA LEU A 363 15.30 -1.38 3.03
C LEU A 363 16.17 -1.60 1.77
N TYR A 364 17.12 -2.53 1.86
CA TYR A 364 17.79 -3.09 0.70
C TYR A 364 16.95 -4.23 0.15
N THR A 365 16.77 -4.29 -1.17
CA THR A 365 16.10 -5.40 -1.86
C THR A 365 17.04 -5.92 -2.95
N VAL A 366 17.33 -7.21 -2.95
CA VAL A 366 18.29 -7.88 -3.84
C VAL A 366 17.56 -8.91 -4.68
N GLU A 367 17.71 -8.83 -6.01
CA GLU A 367 17.13 -9.77 -6.97
C GLU A 367 18.15 -10.85 -7.32
N LEU A 368 17.84 -12.11 -7.01
CA LEU A 368 18.69 -13.28 -7.24
C LEU A 368 18.11 -14.13 -8.39
N PRO A 369 18.46 -13.86 -9.66
CA PRO A 369 17.84 -14.53 -10.82
C PRO A 369 18.26 -15.99 -11.01
N ALA A 370 19.43 -16.41 -10.54
CA ALA A 370 19.97 -17.76 -10.71
C ALA A 370 20.04 -18.50 -9.38
N ALA A 371 19.76 -19.81 -9.38
CA ALA A 371 19.92 -20.60 -8.17
C ALA A 371 21.41 -20.79 -7.83
N THR A 372 21.74 -20.84 -6.54
CA THR A 372 23.05 -21.27 -6.05
C THR A 372 22.87 -22.46 -5.10
N SER A 373 23.90 -23.28 -4.92
CA SER A 373 23.82 -24.48 -4.08
C SER A 373 24.57 -24.34 -2.76
N ASP A 374 25.67 -23.60 -2.76
CA ASP A 374 26.63 -23.59 -1.65
C ASP A 374 26.61 -22.23 -0.94
N GLN A 375 26.92 -22.26 0.36
CA GLN A 375 27.26 -21.05 1.10
C GLN A 375 28.43 -20.32 0.41
N TRP A 376 28.39 -19.00 0.43
CA TRP A 376 29.37 -18.07 -0.16
C TRP A 376 29.29 -17.91 -1.68
N GLN A 377 28.31 -18.53 -2.35
CA GLN A 377 28.06 -18.33 -3.78
C GLN A 377 27.22 -17.09 -4.10
N SER A 378 26.72 -16.33 -3.12
CA SER A 378 25.94 -15.10 -3.38
C SER A 378 26.18 -14.04 -2.31
N GLN A 379 27.38 -13.45 -2.30
CA GLN A 379 27.79 -12.49 -1.29
C GLN A 379 27.46 -11.05 -1.71
N MET A 380 27.01 -10.26 -0.74
CA MET A 380 26.86 -8.81 -0.77
C MET A 380 27.58 -8.24 0.45
N ALA A 381 28.67 -7.49 0.22
CA ALA A 381 29.51 -6.97 1.30
C ALA A 381 29.47 -5.44 1.35
N PHE A 382 29.29 -4.90 2.55
CA PHE A 382 29.44 -3.49 2.88
C PHE A 382 30.76 -3.29 3.62
N GLU A 383 31.55 -2.32 3.19
CA GLU A 383 32.75 -1.86 3.88
C GLU A 383 32.51 -0.46 4.44
N THR A 384 32.93 -0.22 5.68
CA THR A 384 32.73 1.06 6.38
C THR A 384 34.05 1.55 6.97
N ASP A 385 34.07 2.76 7.53
CA ASP A 385 35.14 3.25 8.40
C ASP A 385 34.78 3.09 9.91
N LEU A 386 33.76 2.30 10.22
CA LEU A 386 33.31 2.07 11.59
C LEU A 386 34.32 1.22 12.37
N THR A 387 34.92 1.80 13.40
CA THR A 387 35.85 1.08 14.30
C THR A 387 35.12 0.31 15.39
N ALA A 388 35.76 -0.72 15.95
CA ALA A 388 35.28 -1.40 17.15
C ALA A 388 36.42 -1.83 18.08
N SER A 389 36.19 -1.77 19.39
CA SER A 389 37.20 -2.17 20.39
C SER A 389 37.00 -3.60 20.90
N LEU A 390 38.10 -4.31 21.10
CA LEU A 390 38.20 -5.60 21.78
C LEU A 390 37.67 -5.55 23.23
N SER A 391 37.78 -4.40 23.89
CA SER A 391 37.42 -4.24 25.31
C SER A 391 35.95 -3.88 25.56
N ASP A 392 35.21 -3.69 24.47
CA ASP A 392 33.82 -3.27 24.47
C ASP A 392 32.90 -4.42 24.03
N THR A 393 31.63 -4.27 24.37
CA THR A 393 30.57 -5.23 24.07
C THR A 393 29.55 -4.57 23.16
N TYR A 394 29.06 -5.32 22.18
CA TYR A 394 28.17 -4.80 21.15
C TYR A 394 26.90 -5.63 21.01
N ASN A 395 25.84 -4.97 20.55
CA ASN A 395 24.58 -5.57 20.17
C ASN A 395 24.34 -5.30 18.68
N PHE A 396 23.90 -6.30 17.92
CA PHE A 396 23.60 -6.18 16.50
C PHE A 396 22.21 -6.74 16.21
N TYR A 397 21.48 -6.08 15.32
CA TYR A 397 20.34 -6.72 14.66
C TYR A 397 20.12 -6.25 13.23
N CYS A 398 19.38 -7.06 12.47
CA CYS A 398 18.71 -6.66 11.24
C CYS A 398 17.45 -7.51 11.04
N VAL A 399 16.61 -7.10 10.08
CA VAL A 399 15.44 -7.87 9.63
C VAL A 399 15.71 -8.36 8.21
N LEU A 400 15.51 -9.67 8.01
CA LEU A 400 15.66 -10.36 6.73
C LEU A 400 14.30 -10.86 6.26
N ASN A 401 13.98 -10.78 4.98
CA ASN A 401 12.82 -11.43 4.38
C ASN A 401 13.21 -11.99 3.01
N SER A 402 12.62 -13.11 2.61
CA SER A 402 12.89 -13.76 1.33
C SER A 402 11.57 -14.08 0.63
N SER A 403 11.48 -13.91 -0.68
CA SER A 403 10.27 -14.27 -1.45
C SER A 403 10.08 -15.77 -1.62
N GLU A 404 11.13 -16.56 -1.40
CA GLU A 404 11.15 -18.01 -1.49
C GLU A 404 11.76 -18.59 -0.20
N ASP A 405 11.45 -19.85 0.14
CA ASP A 405 12.07 -20.51 1.29
C ASP A 405 13.59 -20.58 1.05
N HIS A 406 14.37 -20.05 2.00
CA HIS A 406 15.82 -19.95 1.86
C HIS A 406 16.53 -20.92 2.83
N PRO A 407 17.33 -21.88 2.33
CA PRO A 407 17.92 -22.93 3.17
C PRO A 407 19.02 -22.42 4.10
N GLY A 408 19.56 -21.23 3.84
CA GLY A 408 20.37 -20.49 4.80
C GLY A 408 20.95 -19.19 4.23
N VAL A 409 20.70 -18.07 4.89
CA VAL A 409 21.37 -16.78 4.67
C VAL A 409 22.43 -16.59 5.74
N THR A 410 23.65 -16.23 5.37
CA THR A 410 24.72 -15.93 6.32
C THR A 410 24.79 -14.44 6.59
N VAL A 411 24.85 -14.05 7.87
CA VAL A 411 25.15 -12.68 8.30
C VAL A 411 26.49 -12.69 9.01
N LYS A 412 27.45 -11.90 8.50
CA LYS A 412 28.81 -11.80 9.04
C LYS A 412 29.17 -10.35 9.31
N LEU A 413 29.51 -10.02 10.55
CA LEU A 413 30.06 -8.71 10.95
C LEU A 413 31.50 -8.90 11.42
N THR A 414 32.44 -8.22 10.76
CA THR A 414 33.86 -8.55 10.85
C THR A 414 34.77 -7.36 10.63
N GLU A 415 36.03 -7.46 11.06
CA GLU A 415 37.08 -6.52 10.68
C GLU A 415 37.26 -6.50 9.15
N THR A 416 37.29 -5.31 8.56
CA THR A 416 37.55 -5.09 7.13
C THR A 416 38.96 -5.52 6.76
N ASP A 417 39.19 -5.96 5.52
CA ASP A 417 40.54 -6.26 5.05
C ASP A 417 41.37 -4.97 4.86
N GLU A 418 42.66 -5.00 5.20
CA GLU A 418 43.56 -3.86 4.99
C GLU A 418 44.28 -3.98 3.65
N LYS A 419 44.74 -2.84 3.11
CA LYS A 419 45.72 -2.81 2.02
C LYS A 419 47.07 -2.42 2.60
N ASN A 420 48.12 -3.18 2.32
CA ASN A 420 49.48 -2.75 2.65
C ASN A 420 49.92 -1.60 1.72
N GLU A 421 51.10 -1.01 1.99
CA GLU A 421 51.66 0.08 1.17
C GLU A 421 51.86 -0.31 -0.31
N ALA A 422 51.93 -1.60 -0.63
CA ALA A 422 52.03 -2.13 -1.98
C ALA A 422 50.67 -2.44 -2.64
N GLY A 423 49.55 -2.17 -1.95
CA GLY A 423 48.19 -2.40 -2.44
C GLY A 423 47.71 -3.86 -2.33
N GLU A 424 48.47 -4.73 -1.67
CA GLU A 424 48.10 -6.11 -1.44
C GLU A 424 47.09 -6.21 -0.29
N THR A 425 46.08 -7.08 -0.45
CA THR A 425 45.10 -7.34 0.61
C THR A 425 45.73 -8.11 1.76
N ILE A 426 45.74 -7.51 2.95
CA ILE A 426 45.96 -8.21 4.21
C ILE A 426 44.58 -8.69 4.68
N LYS A 427 44.37 -10.00 4.62
CA LYS A 427 43.12 -10.62 5.06
C LYS A 427 42.96 -10.51 6.57
N LYS A 428 41.88 -9.87 7.01
CA LYS A 428 41.45 -9.69 8.40
C LYS A 428 40.04 -10.25 8.61
N HIS A 429 39.23 -10.23 7.54
CA HIS A 429 37.83 -10.67 7.51
C HIS A 429 37.58 -12.05 8.10
N ASP A 430 38.49 -12.98 7.87
CA ASP A 430 38.31 -14.37 8.31
C ASP A 430 38.92 -14.62 9.68
N ASP A 431 39.66 -13.64 10.20
CA ASP A 431 40.46 -13.77 11.40
C ASP A 431 39.85 -13.08 12.63
N ASN A 432 39.12 -11.97 12.47
CA ASN A 432 38.59 -11.17 13.59
C ASN A 432 37.14 -10.72 13.31
N PHE A 433 36.16 -11.55 13.70
CA PHE A 433 34.74 -11.30 13.47
C PHE A 433 33.91 -11.44 14.75
N PHE A 434 32.81 -10.68 14.83
CA PHE A 434 31.84 -10.81 15.92
C PHE A 434 30.99 -12.08 15.77
N PHE A 435 30.52 -12.36 14.55
CA PHE A 435 29.72 -13.52 14.20
C PHE A 435 29.75 -13.75 12.69
N ALA A 436 29.43 -14.98 12.28
CA ALA A 436 29.32 -15.42 10.88
C ALA A 436 28.25 -16.52 10.78
N ASP A 437 27.03 -16.17 11.16
CA ASP A 437 25.99 -17.15 11.45
C ASP A 437 25.04 -17.32 10.27
N ARG A 438 24.60 -18.56 10.05
CA ARG A 438 23.71 -18.94 8.94
C ARG A 438 22.32 -19.26 9.46
N VAL A 439 21.30 -18.59 8.94
CA VAL A 439 19.90 -18.69 9.38
C VAL A 439 18.98 -19.07 8.23
N LYS A 440 18.02 -19.96 8.46
CA LYS A 440 16.99 -20.30 7.47
C LYS A 440 15.94 -19.19 7.41
N LEU A 441 15.46 -18.87 6.22
CA LEU A 441 14.35 -17.94 6.04
C LEU A 441 13.13 -18.68 5.48
N THR A 442 11.96 -18.36 5.98
CA THR A 442 10.68 -18.77 5.40
C THR A 442 10.23 -17.71 4.39
N ALA A 443 9.70 -18.15 3.25
CA ALA A 443 9.13 -17.27 2.24
C ALA A 443 8.08 -16.31 2.84
N GLY A 444 8.26 -15.00 2.62
CA GLY A 444 7.34 -13.94 3.01
C GLY A 444 7.32 -13.59 4.50
N GLU A 445 8.09 -14.29 5.35
CA GLU A 445 8.17 -14.02 6.78
C GLU A 445 9.42 -13.19 7.11
N ASP A 446 9.21 -12.15 7.93
CA ASP A 446 10.32 -11.40 8.50
C ASP A 446 11.06 -12.26 9.52
N TYR A 447 12.39 -12.28 9.41
CA TYR A 447 13.30 -12.93 10.34
C TYR A 447 14.16 -11.88 11.03
N VAL A 448 14.04 -11.78 12.34
CA VAL A 448 14.90 -10.91 13.15
C VAL A 448 16.20 -11.64 13.44
N PHE A 449 17.29 -11.21 12.80
CA PHE A 449 18.63 -11.64 13.17
C PHE A 449 19.13 -10.75 14.30
N LYS A 450 19.32 -11.32 15.49
CA LYS A 450 19.74 -10.59 16.71
C LYS A 450 20.97 -11.23 17.34
N LYS A 451 21.92 -10.40 17.76
CA LYS A 451 23.13 -10.78 18.51
C LYS A 451 23.31 -9.81 19.65
N GLU A 452 23.35 -10.32 20.87
CA GLU A 452 23.55 -9.52 22.08
C GLU A 452 24.87 -9.87 22.73
N GLY A 453 25.54 -8.88 23.30
CA GLY A 453 26.71 -9.13 24.12
C GLY A 453 27.95 -9.62 23.35
N VAL A 454 28.02 -9.38 22.03
CA VAL A 454 29.13 -9.87 21.20
C VAL A 454 30.38 -9.01 21.38
N VAL A 455 31.54 -9.65 21.28
CA VAL A 455 32.87 -9.04 21.45
C VAL A 455 33.78 -9.48 20.32
N LEU A 456 34.78 -8.68 19.97
CA LEU A 456 35.84 -9.12 19.07
C LEU A 456 36.72 -10.18 19.75
N PRO A 457 37.24 -11.18 19.03
CA PRO A 457 38.05 -12.23 19.64
C PRO A 457 39.56 -11.95 19.67
N LYS A 458 40.10 -11.08 18.81
CA LYS A 458 41.57 -10.94 18.63
C LYS A 458 42.13 -9.56 18.96
N ASN A 459 41.66 -8.51 18.30
CA ASN A 459 42.18 -7.14 18.40
C ASN A 459 41.07 -6.12 18.14
N ASP A 460 41.36 -4.85 18.44
CA ASP A 460 40.53 -3.73 17.99
C ASP A 460 40.44 -3.76 16.46
N ALA A 461 39.23 -3.61 15.91
CA ALA A 461 39.00 -3.53 14.48
C ALA A 461 39.18 -2.07 14.03
N HIS A 462 40.09 -1.86 13.08
CA HIS A 462 40.32 -0.53 12.48
C HIS A 462 39.13 -0.07 11.63
N ALA A 463 38.35 -1.01 11.10
CA ALA A 463 37.12 -0.78 10.35
C ALA A 463 36.28 -2.07 10.35
N LEU A 464 34.96 -1.95 10.13
CA LEU A 464 34.03 -3.06 10.08
C LEU A 464 33.42 -3.23 8.69
N SER A 465 33.19 -4.49 8.34
CA SER A 465 32.43 -4.93 7.19
C SER A 465 31.23 -5.76 7.61
N LEU A 466 30.10 -5.56 6.92
CA LEU A 466 28.91 -6.37 7.07
C LEU A 466 28.66 -7.14 5.77
N VAL A 467 28.63 -8.46 5.84
CA VAL A 467 28.42 -9.35 4.70
C VAL A 467 27.12 -10.10 4.88
N PHE A 468 26.29 -10.05 3.85
CA PHE A 468 25.16 -10.94 3.66
C PHE A 468 25.53 -11.94 2.56
N ASP A 469 25.43 -13.22 2.85
CA ASP A 469 25.57 -14.28 1.85
C ASP A 469 24.25 -15.02 1.68
N PHE A 470 23.73 -14.97 0.46
CA PHE A 470 22.50 -15.63 0.04
C PHE A 470 22.79 -16.96 -0.67
N GLY A 471 24.00 -17.51 -0.55
CA GLY A 471 24.39 -18.78 -1.14
C GLY A 471 23.48 -19.94 -0.68
N GLY A 472 22.95 -20.69 -1.64
CA GLY A 472 21.88 -21.68 -1.46
C GLY A 472 20.49 -21.20 -1.90
N ASN A 473 20.37 -19.99 -2.48
CA ASN A 473 19.10 -19.44 -2.94
C ASN A 473 18.48 -20.23 -4.12
N ALA A 474 17.14 -20.23 -4.20
CA ALA A 474 16.42 -20.63 -5.40
C ALA A 474 16.53 -19.55 -6.50
N ALA A 475 16.30 -19.93 -7.75
CA ALA A 475 16.25 -18.98 -8.86
C ALA A 475 15.06 -18.01 -8.72
N ASN A 476 15.23 -16.77 -9.16
CA ASN A 476 14.25 -15.69 -9.06
C ASN A 476 13.80 -15.40 -7.61
N THR A 477 14.72 -15.50 -6.66
CA THR A 477 14.46 -15.11 -5.26
C THR A 477 14.69 -13.62 -5.09
N GLU A 478 13.79 -12.92 -4.43
CA GLU A 478 14.01 -11.57 -3.91
C GLU A 478 14.30 -11.65 -2.41
N VAL A 479 15.39 -11.04 -1.96
CA VAL A 479 15.73 -10.97 -0.53
C VAL A 479 15.77 -9.51 -0.12
N SER A 480 15.12 -9.17 1.00
CA SER A 480 15.20 -7.85 1.59
C SER A 480 15.93 -7.86 2.93
N VAL A 481 16.69 -6.79 3.17
CA VAL A 481 17.49 -6.56 4.37
C VAL A 481 17.21 -5.16 4.87
N GLY A 482 16.66 -5.05 6.07
CA GLY A 482 16.25 -3.78 6.65
C GLY A 482 16.64 -3.67 8.12
N LYS A 483 16.40 -2.48 8.67
CA LYS A 483 16.55 -2.20 10.11
C LYS A 483 17.92 -2.59 10.69
N ILE A 484 18.99 -2.39 9.92
CA ILE A 484 20.35 -2.71 10.38
C ILE A 484 20.72 -1.76 11.53
N TYR A 485 21.19 -2.35 12.62
CA TYR A 485 21.53 -1.64 13.83
C TYR A 485 22.69 -2.30 14.53
N LEU A 486 23.60 -1.46 15.00
CA LEU A 486 24.74 -1.85 15.80
C LEU A 486 24.88 -0.83 16.90
N GLU A 487 24.97 -1.25 18.16
CA GLU A 487 25.29 -0.36 19.26
C GLU A 487 26.40 -0.93 20.13
N LYS A 488 27.10 -0.03 20.81
CA LYS A 488 27.97 -0.38 21.93
C LYS A 488 27.15 -0.41 23.21
N VAL A 489 27.22 -1.51 23.95
CA VAL A 489 26.54 -1.66 25.24
C VAL A 489 27.12 -0.66 26.25
N LYS A 490 26.26 0.17 26.84
CA LYS A 490 26.66 1.09 27.91
C LYS A 490 26.98 0.28 29.17
N LYS A 491 28.21 0.43 29.67
CA LYS A 491 28.66 -0.18 30.93
C LYS A 491 28.01 0.50 32.13
#